data_AF-A0AAD5JQY4-F1
#
_entry.id   AF-A0AAD5JQY4-F1
#
_cell.length_a   1.000
_cell.length_b   1.000
_cell.length_c   1.000
_cell.angle_alpha   90.00
_cell.angle_beta   90.00
_cell.angle_gamma   90.00
#
_symmetry.space_group_name_H-M   'P 1'
#
loop_
_entity.id
_entity.type
_entity.pdbx_description
1 polymer ?
#
loop_
_entity_poly.entity_id
_entity_poly.type
_entity_poly.pdbx_seq_one_letter_code
_entity_poly.pdbx_strand_id
1 'polypeptide(L)'
;MPDLFNYLPFDLISSILSYLHQVDCLEAMCVSHQWYEKMPNHATPLWTKIDFSNPWTKKNSRLLQCLGPHVHIVALSYKQWDRVFRSFQQYNVVPEALCKYSL
;
A
#
# COMPACT_ATOMS: atom_id res chain seq x y z
N MET A 1 12.47 -1.56 22.88
CA MET A 1 13.24 -0.87 21.83
C MET A 1 12.80 0.59 21.79
N PRO A 2 13.70 1.55 21.56
CA PRO A 2 13.30 2.93 21.33
C PRO A 2 12.39 2.99 20.11
N ASP A 3 11.29 3.70 20.24
CA ASP A 3 10.24 3.76 19.22
C ASP A 3 10.38 5.01 18.35
N LEU A 4 10.77 4.80 17.09
CA LEU A 4 10.95 5.84 16.08
C LEU A 4 9.75 6.80 16.03
N PHE A 5 8.53 6.29 16.17
CA PHE A 5 7.29 7.06 16.07
C PHE A 5 6.95 7.92 17.30
N ASN A 6 7.69 7.77 18.40
CA ASN A 6 7.52 8.59 19.60
C ASN A 6 8.64 9.63 19.76
N TYR A 7 9.77 9.47 19.05
CA TYR A 7 10.93 10.37 19.17
C TYR A 7 11.07 11.35 18.02
N LEU A 8 10.52 11.02 16.84
CA LEU A 8 10.62 11.88 15.67
C LEU A 8 9.26 12.54 15.36
N PRO A 9 9.27 13.82 14.96
CA PRO A 9 8.12 14.47 14.34
C PRO A 9 7.62 13.71 13.11
N PHE A 10 6.32 13.85 12.85
CA PHE A 10 5.63 13.20 11.74
C PHE A 10 6.33 13.40 10.39
N ASP A 11 6.74 14.64 10.12
CA ASP A 11 7.39 15.12 8.91
C ASP A 11 8.78 14.50 8.69
N LEU A 12 9.56 14.29 9.75
CA LEU A 12 10.83 13.56 9.63
C LEU A 12 10.62 12.08 9.35
N ILE A 13 9.64 11.46 10.01
CA ILE A 13 9.30 10.04 9.76
C ILE A 13 8.80 9.88 8.33
N SER A 14 7.90 10.75 7.87
CA SER A 14 7.37 10.73 6.51
C SER A 14 8.49 10.89 5.48
N SER A 15 9.45 11.79 5.74
CA SER A 15 10.64 11.95 4.92
C SER A 15 11.49 10.68 4.86
N ILE A 16 11.77 10.03 6.01
CA ILE A 16 12.51 8.76 6.05
C ILE A 16 11.79 7.67 5.25
N LEU A 17 10.48 7.52 5.49
CA LEU A 17 9.68 6.50 4.83
C LEU A 17 9.54 6.74 3.32
N SER A 18 9.66 7.99 2.85
CA SER A 18 9.60 8.31 1.42
C SER A 18 10.71 7.67 0.58
N TYR A 19 11.82 7.24 1.21
CA TYR A 19 12.92 6.55 0.56
C TYR A 19 12.69 5.03 0.44
N LEU A 20 11.65 4.48 1.06
CA LEU A 20 11.36 3.05 1.06
C LEU A 20 10.41 2.67 -0.09
N HIS A 21 10.56 1.46 -0.62
CA HIS A 21 9.55 0.91 -1.51
C HIS A 21 8.35 0.38 -0.72
N GLN A 22 7.20 0.28 -1.37
CA GLN A 22 5.97 -0.26 -0.77
C GLN A 22 6.18 -1.62 -0.11
N VAL A 23 7.00 -2.49 -0.72
CA VAL A 23 7.31 -3.81 -0.18
C VAL A 23 8.06 -3.69 1.15
N ASP A 24 9.06 -2.82 1.22
CA ASP A 24 9.84 -2.60 2.44
C ASP A 24 8.96 -2.01 3.55
N CYS A 25 8.06 -1.09 3.21
CA CYS A 25 7.09 -0.54 4.15
C CYS A 25 6.13 -1.61 4.71
N LEU A 26 5.72 -2.59 3.89
CA LEU A 26 4.88 -3.70 4.35
C LEU A 26 5.64 -4.64 5.29
N GLU A 27 6.91 -4.92 4.98
CA GLU A 27 7.75 -5.70 5.88
C GLU A 27 7.97 -4.96 7.20
N ALA A 28 8.14 -3.63 7.14
CA ALA A 28 8.27 -2.79 8.31
C ALA A 28 7.00 -2.77 9.18
N MET A 29 5.80 -2.91 8.59
CA MET A 29 4.56 -3.09 9.37
C MET A 29 4.56 -4.38 10.20
N CYS A 30 5.37 -5.39 9.86
CA CYS A 30 5.50 -6.62 10.65
C CYS A 30 6.44 -6.50 11.86
N VAL A 31 7.15 -5.38 12.01
CA VAL A 31 8.11 -5.17 13.11
C VAL A 31 7.41 -5.08 14.47
N SER A 32 6.29 -4.34 14.54
CA SER A 32 5.47 -4.25 15.75
C SER A 32 4.05 -3.78 15.45
N HIS A 33 3.15 -3.95 16.43
CA HIS A 33 1.78 -3.45 16.33
C HIS A 33 1.71 -1.95 16.07
N GLN A 34 2.62 -1.17 16.68
CA GLN A 34 2.66 0.27 16.47
C GLN A 34 3.12 0.65 15.06
N TRP A 35 4.07 -0.08 14.49
CA TRP A 35 4.46 0.10 13.09
C TRP A 35 3.29 -0.21 12.16
N TYR A 36 2.55 -1.27 12.44
CA TYR A 36 1.32 -1.60 11.71
C TYR A 36 0.27 -0.46 11.75
N GLU A 37 0.03 0.14 12.92
CA GLU A 37 -0.97 1.22 13.07
C GLU A 37 -0.51 2.57 12.49
N LYS A 38 0.78 2.92 12.66
CA LYS A 38 1.28 4.27 12.31
C LYS A 38 1.82 4.38 10.89
N MET A 39 2.37 3.30 10.32
CA MET A 39 2.97 3.32 8.98
C MET A 39 2.03 3.85 7.89
N PRO A 40 0.74 3.44 7.82
CA PRO A 40 -0.17 3.91 6.77
C PRO A 40 -0.29 5.44 6.73
N ASN A 41 -0.34 6.07 7.91
CA ASN A 41 -0.49 7.52 8.04
C ASN A 41 0.80 8.27 7.66
N HIS A 42 1.97 7.76 8.04
CA HIS A 42 3.25 8.44 7.79
C HIS A 42 3.77 8.21 6.36
N ALA A 43 3.41 7.10 5.74
CA ALA A 43 3.77 6.74 4.36
C ALA A 43 2.61 6.94 3.37
N THR A 44 1.62 7.79 3.70
CA THR A 44 0.42 8.02 2.87
C THR A 44 0.72 8.20 1.37
N PRO A 45 1.73 9.01 0.95
CA PRO A 45 2.04 9.17 -0.47
C PRO A 45 2.39 7.85 -1.18
N LEU A 46 3.03 6.91 -0.48
CA LEU A 46 3.39 5.60 -1.04
C LEU A 46 2.18 4.70 -1.25
N TRP A 47 1.09 4.90 -0.49
CA TRP A 47 -0.10 4.06 -0.58
C TRP A 47 -1.13 4.54 -1.59
N THR A 48 -1.01 5.80 -2.03
CA THR A 48 -1.94 6.39 -3.00
C THR A 48 -2.03 5.59 -4.31
N LYS A 49 -0.96 4.91 -4.73
CA LYS A 49 -0.94 4.08 -5.93
C LYS A 49 -0.31 2.72 -5.68
N ILE A 50 -1.09 1.64 -5.65
CA ILE A 50 -0.53 0.27 -5.52
C ILE A 50 -0.47 -0.41 -6.87
N ASP A 51 0.68 -1.01 -7.20
CA ASP A 51 0.89 -1.79 -8.43
C ASP A 51 0.71 -3.29 -8.19
N PHE A 52 -0.34 -3.87 -8.75
CA PHE A 52 -0.61 -5.31 -8.83
C PHE A 52 -0.42 -5.87 -10.24
N SER A 53 0.49 -5.29 -11.02
CA SER A 53 0.93 -5.89 -12.29
C SER A 53 1.49 -7.31 -12.09
N ASN A 54 2.13 -7.57 -10.94
CA ASN A 54 2.53 -8.90 -10.51
C ASN A 54 1.35 -9.77 -10.06
N PRO A 55 1.44 -11.12 -10.16
CA PRO A 55 0.32 -12.02 -9.86
C PRO A 55 -0.33 -11.73 -8.51
N TRP A 56 -1.67 -11.67 -8.49
CA TRP A 56 -2.43 -11.52 -7.25
C TRP A 56 -2.07 -12.59 -6.22
N THR A 57 -1.38 -12.20 -5.15
CA THR A 57 -0.99 -13.10 -4.05
C THR A 57 -1.86 -12.87 -2.81
N LYS A 58 -1.83 -13.81 -1.85
CA LYS A 58 -2.42 -13.59 -0.50
C LYS A 58 -1.84 -12.37 0.23
N LYS A 59 -0.65 -11.88 -0.14
CA LYS A 59 -0.09 -10.64 0.44
C LYS A 59 -0.88 -9.41 -0.02
N ASN A 60 -1.40 -9.43 -1.25
CA ASN A 60 -2.17 -8.34 -1.86
C ASN A 60 -3.54 -8.14 -1.21
N SER A 61 -4.19 -9.23 -0.77
CA SER A 61 -5.46 -9.13 -0.05
C SER A 61 -5.31 -8.53 1.35
N ARG A 62 -4.19 -8.81 2.04
CA ARG A 62 -3.89 -8.21 3.35
C ARG A 62 -3.58 -6.73 3.20
N LEU A 63 -2.79 -6.38 2.18
CA LEU A 63 -2.50 -5.01 1.76
C LEU A 63 -3.78 -4.16 1.67
N LEU A 64 -4.81 -4.69 1.03
CA LEU A 64 -6.09 -4.02 0.89
C LEU A 64 -6.87 -3.84 2.18
N GLN A 65 -6.89 -4.85 3.03
CA GLN A 65 -7.53 -4.76 4.34
C GLN A 65 -6.86 -3.71 5.24
N CYS A 66 -5.54 -3.58 5.14
CA CYS A 66 -4.77 -2.70 6.01
C CYS A 66 -4.71 -1.26 5.49
N LEU A 67 -4.60 -1.09 4.17
CA LEU A 67 -4.36 0.22 3.54
C LEU A 67 -5.56 0.76 2.78
N GLY A 68 -6.66 0.02 2.64
CA GLY A 68 -7.83 0.39 1.83
C GLY A 68 -8.23 1.87 1.90
N PRO A 69 -8.30 2.50 3.09
CA PRO A 69 -8.61 3.93 3.22
C PRO A 69 -7.58 4.91 2.61
N HIS A 70 -6.32 4.48 2.45
CA HIS A 70 -5.22 5.28 1.93
C HIS A 70 -4.96 5.03 0.44
N VAL A 71 -5.54 3.97 -0.14
CA VAL A 71 -5.35 3.58 -1.54
C VAL A 71 -6.34 4.31 -2.43
N HIS A 72 -5.82 5.16 -3.32
CA HIS A 72 -6.63 5.97 -4.24
C HIS A 72 -6.63 5.38 -5.65
N ILE A 73 -5.49 4.84 -6.06
CA ILE A 73 -5.23 4.30 -7.40
C ILE A 73 -4.69 2.89 -7.25
N VAL A 74 -5.21 2.00 -8.08
CA VAL A 74 -4.80 0.61 -8.13
C VAL A 74 -4.41 0.30 -9.55
N ALA A 75 -3.13 0.05 -9.79
CA ALA A 75 -2.61 -0.37 -11.07
C ALA A 75 -2.75 -1.88 -11.22
N LEU A 76 -3.60 -2.33 -12.15
CA LEU A 76 -3.84 -3.76 -12.42
C LEU A 76 -3.31 -4.15 -13.79
N SER A 77 -2.77 -5.37 -13.92
CA SER A 77 -2.57 -5.98 -15.24
C SER A 77 -3.91 -6.45 -15.81
N TYR A 78 -4.06 -6.40 -17.14
CA TYR A 78 -5.30 -6.78 -17.85
C TYR A 78 -5.82 -8.18 -17.45
N LYS A 79 -4.90 -9.15 -17.27
CA LYS A 79 -5.22 -10.53 -16.85
C LYS A 79 -5.81 -10.65 -15.44
N GLN A 80 -5.65 -9.61 -14.62
CA GLN A 80 -6.07 -9.61 -13.22
C GLN A 80 -7.31 -8.75 -12.96
N TRP A 81 -7.77 -7.99 -13.96
CA TRP A 81 -8.88 -7.05 -13.84
C TRP A 81 -10.13 -7.70 -13.21
N ASP A 82 -10.62 -8.81 -13.78
CA ASP A 82 -11.85 -9.48 -13.32
C ASP A 82 -11.76 -10.05 -11.89
N ARG A 83 -10.59 -10.60 -11.53
CA ARG A 83 -10.38 -11.22 -10.21
C ARG A 83 -10.29 -10.17 -9.12
N VAL A 84 -9.70 -9.04 -9.46
CA VAL A 84 -9.29 -8.02 -8.50
C VAL A 84 -10.38 -6.95 -8.33
N PHE A 85 -11.08 -6.59 -9.40
CA PHE A 85 -12.23 -5.67 -9.37
C PHE A 85 -13.28 -6.07 -8.33
N ARG A 86 -13.60 -7.37 -8.22
CA ARG A 86 -14.55 -7.88 -7.20
C ARG A 86 -14.07 -7.68 -5.77
N SER A 87 -12.76 -7.80 -5.52
CA SER A 87 -12.19 -7.57 -4.19
C SER A 87 -12.22 -6.08 -3.82
N PHE A 88 -12.05 -5.19 -4.80
CA PHE A 88 -11.99 -3.75 -4.59
C PHE A 88 -13.37 -3.09 -4.36
N GLN A 89 -14.43 -3.61 -4.97
CA GLN A 89 -15.81 -3.15 -4.71
C GLN A 89 -16.19 -3.23 -3.22
N GLN A 90 -15.59 -4.14 -2.45
CA GLN A 90 -15.85 -4.27 -1.02
C GLN A 90 -15.21 -3.16 -0.17
N TYR A 91 -14.19 -2.46 -0.68
CA TYR A 91 -13.39 -1.49 0.08
C TYR A 91 -13.51 -0.05 -0.41
N ASN A 92 -14.47 0.28 -1.29
CA ASN A 92 -14.67 1.63 -1.85
C ASN A 92 -13.43 2.24 -2.55
N VAL A 93 -12.49 1.42 -3.01
CA VAL A 93 -11.34 1.89 -3.78
C VAL A 93 -11.71 1.85 -5.25
N VAL A 94 -11.37 2.91 -5.99
CA VAL A 94 -11.60 2.98 -7.45
C VAL A 94 -10.43 2.32 -8.17
N PRO A 95 -10.60 1.14 -8.81
CA PRO A 95 -9.54 0.55 -9.60
C PRO A 95 -9.35 1.32 -10.90
N GLU A 96 -8.12 1.70 -11.23
CA GLU A 96 -7.77 2.29 -12.52
C GLU A 96 -7.04 1.25 -13.37
N ALA A 97 -7.57 0.97 -14.56
CA ALA A 97 -6.87 0.09 -15.49
C ALA A 97 -5.62 0.81 -15.97
N LEU A 98 -4.44 0.31 -15.57
CA LEU A 98 -3.22 0.61 -16.32
C LEU A 98 -3.30 -0.17 -17.63
N CYS A 99 -3.94 0.40 -18.64
CA CYS A 99 -3.63 0.10 -20.03
C CYS A 99 -2.21 0.59 -20.33
N LYS A 100 -1.20 -0.09 -19.79
CA LYS A 100 0.13 -0.03 -20.41
C LYS A 100 0.00 -0.81 -21.71
N TYR A 101 -0.24 -0.08 -22.79
CA TYR A 101 -0.01 -0.55 -24.14
C TYR A 101 1.42 -1.09 -24.19
N SER A 102 1.55 -2.41 -24.21
CA SER A 102 2.76 -3.06 -24.72
C SER A 102 2.76 -2.82 -26.22
N LEU A 103 3.54 -1.81 -26.66
CA LEU A 103 4.11 -1.80 -28.00
C LEU A 103 5.25 -2.81 -28.06
#